data_AF-A0A949AIQ1-F1
#
_entry.id   AF-A0A949AIQ1-F1
#
_cell.length_a   1.000
_cell.length_b   1.000
_cell.length_c   1.000
_cell.angle_alpha   90.00
_cell.angle_beta   90.00
_cell.angle_gamma   90.00
#
_symmetry.space_group_name_H-M   'P 1'
#
loop_
_entity.id
_entity.type
_entity.pdbx_description
1 polymer ?
#
loop_
_entity_poly.entity_id
_entity_poly.type
_entity_poly.pdbx_seq_one_letter_code
_entity_poly.pdbx_strand_id
1 'polypeptide(L)'
;MKLFANSYTYVFHVLYMFLGLMFSVSIFLLMLRLNINKWIATVLTTLFVVSPQVILYENILFYSYPTAVFLLISALLLNQFLTERKDSTGFAFFISIMCIVLLRSSFHLFWFLLIVLVLFKLLKKERLKIIKLALLPFLIVLLVYGKNYLLTGSFTTSSTWFGFQFATMNLYCLSNEEANDLVKEGKVSISTFNEVANLYSIGSELNSRVELKRAGVPVIDNLKNSNGTPNFNNYIYLISSRKYLKEALEVFKGDPEYYFRSLKRACILYFFPGPTDTPFVNRAVIKGYEDLFNWNFTHLNKINDGKLYSYYLWASSEFKNLKWDRLSIALYSLTAGLLMLLIGFSVWLIIWYWARKQDIISSLTLAFIVGNIFYLTIISNVFSSFGNNRYRFALDAFYLILFGLLINGITQRFIKNNNDS
;
A
#
# COMPACT_ATOMS: atom_id res chain seq x y z
N MET A 1 4.61 24.03 -4.60
CA MET A 1 5.66 24.94 -4.09
C MET A 1 6.01 26.03 -5.09
N LYS A 2 6.48 25.74 -6.31
CA LYS A 2 6.85 26.81 -7.27
C LYS A 2 5.72 27.80 -7.62
N LEU A 3 4.48 27.32 -7.77
CA LEU A 3 3.30 28.16 -8.07
C LEU A 3 2.70 28.85 -6.83
N PHE A 4 2.94 28.31 -5.63
CA PHE A 4 2.35 28.77 -4.37
C PHE A 4 3.40 28.67 -3.25
N ALA A 5 4.49 29.43 -3.38
CA ALA A 5 5.65 29.27 -2.50
C ALA A 5 5.32 29.57 -1.03
N ASN A 6 4.42 30.53 -0.79
CA ASN A 6 4.04 30.97 0.56
C ASN A 6 2.76 30.29 1.08
N SER A 7 2.03 29.58 0.22
CA SER A 7 0.70 29.03 0.56
C SER A 7 0.55 27.54 0.27
N TYR A 8 1.65 26.83 -0.01
CA TYR A 8 1.59 25.41 -0.38
C TYR A 8 0.94 24.55 0.71
N THR A 9 1.14 24.86 2.00
CA THR A 9 0.50 24.14 3.11
C THR A 9 -1.02 24.20 3.02
N TYR A 10 -1.57 25.39 2.80
CA TYR A 10 -3.02 25.59 2.63
C TYR A 10 -3.53 24.88 1.38
N VAL A 11 -2.83 25.00 0.25
CA VAL A 11 -3.22 24.34 -1.01
C VAL A 11 -3.25 22.82 -0.84
N PHE A 12 -2.23 22.23 -0.20
CA PHE A 12 -2.21 20.80 0.06
C PHE A 12 -3.27 20.36 1.05
N HIS A 13 -3.55 21.16 2.08
CA HIS A 13 -4.62 20.86 3.03
C HIS A 13 -5.99 20.84 2.33
N VAL A 14 -6.32 21.89 1.56
CA VAL A 14 -7.56 21.94 0.76
C VAL A 14 -7.64 20.78 -0.23
N LEU A 15 -6.52 20.45 -0.89
CA LEU A 15 -6.47 19.30 -1.80
C LEU A 15 -6.77 18.00 -1.07
N TYR A 16 -6.22 17.78 0.12
CA TYR A 16 -6.45 16.55 0.88
C TYR A 16 -7.87 16.47 1.43
N MET A 17 -8.46 17.59 1.88
CA MET A 17 -9.88 17.66 2.24
C MET A 17 -10.78 17.33 1.05
N PHE A 18 -10.44 17.82 -0.15
CA PHE A 18 -11.14 17.47 -1.37
C PHE A 18 -11.00 15.98 -1.70
N LEU A 19 -9.80 15.41 -1.56
CA LEU A 19 -9.57 13.98 -1.71
C LEU A 19 -10.38 13.16 -0.70
N GLY A 20 -10.54 13.62 0.53
CA GLY A 20 -11.37 12.95 1.53
C GLY A 20 -12.87 12.98 1.22
N LEU A 21 -13.36 14.10 0.68
CA LEU A 21 -14.72 14.16 0.14
C LEU A 21 -14.89 13.17 -1.02
N MET A 22 -13.96 13.18 -1.98
CA MET A 22 -13.98 12.23 -3.11
C MET A 22 -13.93 10.78 -2.62
N PHE A 23 -13.14 10.50 -1.59
CA PHE A 23 -13.00 9.16 -1.02
C PHE A 23 -14.35 8.69 -0.46
N SER A 24 -14.94 9.49 0.43
CA SER A 24 -16.21 9.23 1.10
C SER A 24 -17.34 9.01 0.10
N VAL A 25 -17.49 9.91 -0.86
CA VAL A 25 -18.52 9.83 -1.91
C VAL A 25 -18.30 8.60 -2.78
N SER A 26 -17.07 8.29 -3.14
CA SER A 26 -16.78 7.12 -3.98
C SER A 26 -17.07 5.80 -3.26
N ILE A 27 -16.84 5.72 -1.94
CA ILE A 27 -17.16 4.54 -1.12
C ILE A 27 -18.67 4.30 -1.16
N PHE A 28 -19.44 5.34 -0.83
CA PHE A 28 -20.89 5.28 -0.80
C PHE A 28 -21.48 4.93 -2.17
N LEU A 29 -21.07 5.64 -3.24
CA LEU A 29 -21.59 5.42 -4.59
C LEU A 29 -21.24 4.03 -5.14
N LEU A 30 -20.04 3.52 -4.85
CA LEU A 30 -19.65 2.19 -5.29
C LEU A 30 -20.46 1.11 -4.56
N MET A 31 -20.72 1.28 -3.26
CA MET A 31 -21.60 0.36 -2.52
C MET A 31 -23.02 0.33 -3.09
N LEU A 32 -23.61 1.50 -3.40
CA LEU A 32 -24.92 1.57 -4.04
C LEU A 32 -24.93 0.89 -5.42
N ARG A 33 -23.89 1.08 -6.23
CA ARG A 33 -23.74 0.44 -7.54
C ARG A 33 -23.56 -1.08 -7.47
N LEU A 34 -23.10 -1.58 -6.34
CA LEU A 34 -23.04 -3.02 -6.02
C LEU A 34 -24.30 -3.52 -5.30
N ASN A 35 -25.39 -2.75 -5.34
CA ASN A 35 -26.70 -3.07 -4.76
C ASN A 35 -26.68 -3.30 -3.23
N ILE A 36 -25.72 -2.69 -2.52
CA ILE A 36 -25.75 -2.64 -1.05
C ILE A 36 -26.85 -1.66 -0.61
N ASN A 37 -27.62 -2.04 0.42
CA ASN A 37 -28.64 -1.18 1.00
C ASN A 37 -28.07 0.19 1.41
N LYS A 38 -28.79 1.27 1.09
CA LYS A 38 -28.39 2.65 1.38
C LYS A 38 -27.99 2.90 2.84
N TRP A 39 -28.69 2.28 3.81
CA TRP A 39 -28.40 2.46 5.23
C TRP A 39 -27.08 1.81 5.62
N ILE A 40 -26.85 0.58 5.17
CA ILE A 40 -25.58 -0.13 5.37
C ILE A 40 -24.45 0.70 4.74
N ALA A 41 -24.64 1.17 3.51
CA ALA A 41 -23.65 1.99 2.81
C ALA A 41 -23.34 3.29 3.56
N THR A 42 -24.35 4.02 4.04
CA THR A 42 -24.17 5.26 4.81
C THR A 42 -23.42 4.98 6.12
N VAL A 43 -23.87 4.01 6.91
CA VAL A 43 -23.26 3.71 8.22
C VAL A 43 -21.80 3.30 8.05
N LEU A 44 -21.51 2.37 7.13
CA LEU A 44 -20.14 1.91 6.89
C LEU A 44 -19.24 3.03 6.36
N THR A 45 -19.73 3.86 5.44
CA THR A 45 -18.97 5.01 4.94
C THR A 45 -18.64 5.98 6.07
N THR A 46 -19.62 6.34 6.90
CA THR A 46 -19.41 7.24 8.05
C THR A 46 -18.40 6.67 9.02
N LEU A 47 -18.53 5.40 9.43
CA LEU A 47 -17.59 4.74 10.34
C LEU A 47 -16.17 4.69 9.77
N PHE A 48 -16.03 4.50 8.47
CA PHE A 48 -14.73 4.47 7.81
C PHE A 48 -14.08 5.85 7.78
N VAL A 49 -14.83 6.89 7.41
CA VAL A 49 -14.30 8.26 7.29
C VAL A 49 -13.85 8.82 8.64
N VAL A 50 -14.56 8.49 9.72
CA VAL A 50 -14.16 8.89 11.07
C VAL A 50 -13.04 8.03 11.64
N SER A 51 -12.63 6.93 10.98
CA SER A 51 -11.60 6.05 11.54
C SER A 51 -10.27 6.79 11.74
N PRO A 52 -9.50 6.48 12.81
CA PRO A 52 -8.25 7.19 13.12
C PRO A 52 -7.27 7.18 11.94
N GLN A 53 -7.22 6.08 11.21
CA GLN A 53 -6.32 5.90 10.07
C GLN A 53 -6.67 6.86 8.92
N VAL A 54 -7.96 7.02 8.60
CA VAL A 54 -8.41 7.95 7.55
C VAL A 54 -8.12 9.40 7.95
N ILE A 55 -8.47 9.79 9.18
CA ILE A 55 -8.20 11.13 9.71
C ILE A 55 -6.70 11.44 9.68
N LEU A 56 -5.87 10.48 10.08
CA LEU A 56 -4.42 10.64 10.11
C LEU A 56 -3.85 10.88 8.71
N TYR A 57 -4.24 10.07 7.73
CA TYR A 57 -3.74 10.14 6.36
C TYR A 57 -4.31 11.32 5.57
N GLU A 58 -5.53 11.76 5.86
CA GLU A 58 -6.12 12.98 5.29
C GLU A 58 -5.37 14.23 5.77
N ASN A 59 -4.85 14.23 6.99
CA ASN A 59 -4.18 15.39 7.59
C ASN A 59 -2.65 15.33 7.52
N ILE A 60 -2.10 14.50 6.62
CA ILE A 60 -0.66 14.44 6.37
C ILE A 60 -0.39 14.33 4.87
N LEU A 61 0.57 15.10 4.35
CA LEU A 61 1.00 15.06 2.96
C LEU A 61 1.75 13.76 2.65
N PHE A 62 1.02 12.65 2.56
CA PHE A 62 1.56 11.32 2.33
C PHE A 62 0.80 10.62 1.21
N TYR A 63 1.53 9.96 0.30
CA TYR A 63 0.99 9.43 -0.95
C TYR A 63 0.07 8.22 -0.78
N SER A 64 0.06 7.57 0.39
CA SER A 64 -0.88 6.46 0.66
C SER A 64 -2.34 6.90 0.56
N TYR A 65 -2.65 8.15 0.96
CA TYR A 65 -4.01 8.69 0.88
C TYR A 65 -4.51 8.84 -0.55
N PRO A 66 -3.87 9.64 -1.44
CA PRO A 66 -4.31 9.74 -2.83
C PRO A 66 -4.27 8.39 -3.55
N THR A 67 -3.35 7.47 -3.19
CA THR A 67 -3.37 6.10 -3.73
C THR A 67 -4.69 5.38 -3.41
N ALA A 68 -5.14 5.41 -2.15
CA ALA A 68 -6.38 4.79 -1.71
C ALA A 68 -7.60 5.40 -2.46
N VAL A 69 -7.62 6.73 -2.56
CA VAL A 69 -8.66 7.48 -3.27
C VAL A 69 -8.72 7.10 -4.75
N PHE A 70 -7.57 7.10 -5.45
CA PHE A 70 -7.55 6.75 -6.87
C PHE A 70 -7.88 5.28 -7.12
N LEU A 71 -7.47 4.35 -6.24
CA LEU A 71 -7.87 2.94 -6.37
C LEU A 71 -9.39 2.81 -6.30
N LEU A 72 -10.02 3.50 -5.36
CA LEU A 72 -11.46 3.46 -5.22
C LEU A 72 -12.20 4.13 -6.38
N ILE A 73 -11.75 5.32 -6.78
CA ILE A 73 -12.26 6.02 -7.97
C ILE A 73 -12.12 5.13 -9.20
N SER A 74 -11.00 4.42 -9.35
CA SER A 74 -10.81 3.51 -10.49
C SER A 74 -11.82 2.36 -10.47
N ALA A 75 -12.14 1.78 -9.31
CA ALA A 75 -13.20 0.77 -9.21
C ALA A 75 -14.58 1.33 -9.57
N LEU A 76 -14.89 2.55 -9.11
CA LEU A 76 -16.14 3.25 -9.44
C LEU A 76 -16.25 3.58 -10.95
N LEU A 77 -15.18 4.12 -11.54
CA LEU A 77 -15.12 4.45 -12.96
C LEU A 77 -15.14 3.20 -13.84
N LEU A 78 -14.52 2.09 -13.40
CA LEU A 78 -14.65 0.80 -14.07
C LEU A 78 -16.11 0.34 -14.08
N ASN A 79 -16.78 0.36 -12.93
CA ASN A 79 -18.20 0.01 -12.85
C ASN A 79 -19.05 0.90 -13.78
N GLN A 80 -18.82 2.21 -13.77
CA GLN A 80 -19.50 3.16 -14.66
C GLN A 80 -19.24 2.89 -16.14
N PHE A 81 -17.99 2.62 -16.52
CA PHE A 81 -17.62 2.27 -17.89
C PHE A 81 -18.29 0.96 -18.33
N LEU A 82 -18.36 -0.04 -17.45
CA LEU A 82 -19.01 -1.31 -17.74
C LEU A 82 -20.53 -1.18 -17.88
N THR A 83 -21.16 -0.26 -17.14
CA THR A 83 -22.60 0.00 -17.21
C THR A 83 -22.97 0.88 -18.40
N GLU A 84 -22.32 2.03 -18.54
CA GLU A 84 -22.73 3.10 -19.47
C GLU A 84 -22.01 3.01 -20.82
N ARG A 85 -20.90 2.26 -20.91
CA ARG A 85 -20.06 2.12 -22.11
C ARG A 85 -19.52 3.43 -22.69
N LYS A 86 -19.51 4.52 -21.93
CA LYS A 86 -19.01 5.83 -22.34
C LYS A 86 -17.48 5.88 -22.39
N ASP A 87 -16.93 6.47 -23.44
CA ASP A 87 -15.48 6.62 -23.63
C ASP A 87 -14.85 7.48 -22.54
N SER A 88 -15.55 8.52 -22.10
CA SER A 88 -15.07 9.43 -21.06
C SER A 88 -14.82 8.73 -19.72
N THR A 89 -15.72 7.84 -19.30
CA THR A 89 -15.55 7.08 -18.04
C THR A 89 -14.45 6.03 -18.17
N GLY A 90 -14.35 5.36 -19.32
CA GLY A 90 -13.24 4.43 -19.61
C GLY A 90 -11.87 5.12 -19.68
N PHE A 91 -11.79 6.31 -20.28
CA PHE A 91 -10.56 7.11 -20.30
C PHE A 91 -10.18 7.58 -18.90
N ALA A 92 -11.14 8.11 -18.13
CA ALA A 92 -10.93 8.53 -16.75
C ALA A 92 -10.47 7.35 -15.86
N PHE A 93 -10.98 6.14 -16.10
CA PHE A 93 -10.49 4.93 -15.44
C PHE A 93 -9.00 4.70 -15.70
N PHE A 94 -8.55 4.72 -16.96
CA PHE A 94 -7.12 4.55 -17.25
C PHE A 94 -6.24 5.71 -16.76
N ILE A 95 -6.77 6.94 -16.72
CA ILE A 95 -6.07 8.08 -16.09
C ILE A 95 -5.89 7.85 -14.59
N SER A 96 -6.91 7.37 -13.87
CA SER A 96 -6.78 7.09 -12.44
C SER A 96 -5.77 5.96 -12.16
N ILE A 97 -5.74 4.90 -12.98
CA ILE A 97 -4.71 3.85 -12.94
C ILE A 97 -3.31 4.41 -13.21
N MET A 98 -3.15 5.26 -14.23
CA MET A 98 -1.88 5.95 -14.51
C MET A 98 -1.43 6.77 -13.31
N CYS A 99 -2.33 7.55 -12.68
CA CYS A 99 -2.02 8.31 -11.48
C CYS A 99 -1.49 7.41 -10.36
N ILE A 100 -2.10 6.24 -10.14
CA ILE A 100 -1.64 5.27 -9.13
C ILE A 100 -0.21 4.79 -9.44
N VAL A 101 0.08 4.42 -10.70
CA VAL A 101 1.41 3.95 -11.13
C VAL A 101 2.49 5.03 -10.95
N LEU A 102 2.13 6.28 -11.16
CA LEU A 102 3.03 7.42 -10.99
C LEU A 102 3.19 7.85 -9.53
N LEU A 103 2.18 7.64 -8.69
CA LEU A 103 2.19 8.03 -7.27
C LEU A 103 2.93 7.04 -6.38
N ARG A 104 2.79 5.72 -6.66
CA ARG A 104 3.28 4.69 -5.75
C ARG A 104 3.93 3.54 -6.49
N SER A 105 5.18 3.27 -6.12
CA SER A 105 6.02 2.26 -6.74
C SER A 105 5.49 0.83 -6.64
N SER A 106 4.66 0.51 -5.64
CA SER A 106 4.02 -0.81 -5.57
C SER A 106 3.16 -1.12 -6.80
N PHE A 107 2.74 -0.12 -7.57
CA PHE A 107 1.99 -0.26 -8.80
C PHE A 107 2.88 0.08 -9.99
N HIS A 108 3.33 -0.94 -10.71
CA HIS A 108 4.24 -0.79 -11.85
C HIS A 108 3.51 -0.87 -13.20
N LEU A 109 4.26 -0.62 -14.28
CA LEU A 109 3.80 -0.81 -15.65
C LEU A 109 3.19 -2.21 -15.89
N PHE A 110 3.76 -3.25 -15.29
CA PHE A 110 3.20 -4.62 -15.35
C PHE A 110 1.76 -4.68 -14.82
N TRP A 111 1.46 -4.01 -13.70
CA TRP A 111 0.12 -4.00 -13.12
C TRP A 111 -0.88 -3.28 -14.04
N PHE A 112 -0.47 -2.14 -14.63
CA PHE A 112 -1.27 -1.45 -15.66
C PHE A 112 -1.59 -2.39 -16.83
N LEU A 113 -0.56 -3.05 -17.38
CA LEU A 113 -0.70 -3.97 -18.51
C LEU A 113 -1.57 -5.18 -18.17
N LEU A 114 -1.47 -5.70 -16.94
CA LEU A 114 -2.31 -6.80 -16.46
C LEU A 114 -3.79 -6.41 -16.48
N ILE A 115 -4.13 -5.21 -16.01
CA ILE A 115 -5.52 -4.71 -16.04
C ILE A 115 -6.01 -4.56 -17.49
N VAL A 116 -5.21 -3.96 -18.37
CA VAL A 116 -5.54 -3.84 -19.80
C VAL A 116 -5.78 -5.22 -20.41
N LEU A 117 -4.90 -6.18 -20.13
CA LEU A 117 -4.99 -7.55 -20.65
C LEU A 117 -6.25 -8.28 -20.17
N VAL A 118 -6.59 -8.14 -18.88
CA VAL A 118 -7.80 -8.73 -18.30
C VAL A 118 -9.04 -8.15 -18.98
N LEU A 119 -9.14 -6.82 -19.08
CA LEU A 119 -10.27 -6.17 -19.74
C LEU A 119 -10.34 -6.52 -21.23
N PHE A 120 -9.20 -6.54 -21.93
CA PHE A 120 -9.12 -6.92 -23.34
C PHE A 120 -9.59 -8.37 -23.59
N LYS A 121 -9.25 -9.29 -22.69
CA LYS A 121 -9.68 -10.70 -22.77
C LYS A 121 -11.18 -10.85 -22.51
N LEU A 122 -11.70 -10.18 -21.47
CA LEU A 122 -13.08 -10.36 -20.99
C LEU A 122 -14.10 -9.54 -21.79
N LEU A 123 -13.75 -8.34 -22.25
CA LEU A 123 -14.63 -7.45 -23.01
C LEU A 123 -14.34 -7.53 -24.51
N LYS A 124 -14.58 -8.70 -25.12
CA LYS A 124 -14.22 -9.00 -26.52
C LYS A 124 -14.71 -7.95 -27.53
N LYS A 125 -15.91 -7.39 -27.34
CA LYS A 125 -16.52 -6.38 -28.21
C LYS A 125 -15.85 -5.00 -28.10
N GLU A 126 -15.20 -4.71 -26.97
CA GLU A 126 -14.62 -3.40 -26.64
C GLU A 126 -13.09 -3.37 -26.78
N ARG A 127 -12.47 -4.39 -27.37
CA ARG A 127 -11.00 -4.56 -27.41
C ARG A 127 -10.25 -3.36 -27.98
N LEU A 128 -10.64 -2.89 -29.16
CA LEU A 128 -10.02 -1.73 -29.80
C LEU A 128 -10.25 -0.46 -28.97
N LYS A 129 -11.44 -0.35 -28.37
CA LYS A 129 -11.78 0.77 -27.49
C LYS A 129 -10.88 0.81 -26.26
N ILE A 130 -10.70 -0.33 -25.58
CA ILE A 130 -9.80 -0.47 -24.43
C ILE A 130 -8.38 -0.03 -24.78
N ILE A 131 -7.84 -0.50 -25.91
CA ILE A 131 -6.49 -0.10 -26.36
C ILE A 131 -6.43 1.40 -26.59
N LYS A 132 -7.39 1.99 -27.31
CA LYS A 132 -7.43 3.43 -27.60
C LYS A 132 -7.48 4.27 -26.31
N LEU A 133 -8.33 3.90 -25.36
CA LEU A 133 -8.50 4.62 -24.10
C LEU A 133 -7.26 4.47 -23.18
N ALA A 134 -6.58 3.32 -23.21
CA ALA A 134 -5.39 3.06 -22.41
C ALA A 134 -4.10 3.66 -23.01
N LEU A 135 -4.08 3.94 -24.32
CA LEU A 135 -2.86 4.31 -25.04
C LEU A 135 -2.20 5.57 -24.51
N LEU A 136 -2.93 6.69 -24.40
CA LEU A 136 -2.36 7.95 -23.93
C LEU A 136 -1.85 7.85 -22.47
N PRO A 137 -2.64 7.32 -21.51
CA PRO A 137 -2.14 7.10 -20.15
C PRO A 137 -0.89 6.21 -20.11
N PHE A 138 -0.86 5.13 -20.91
CA PHE A 138 0.29 4.25 -21.03
C PHE A 138 1.55 4.96 -21.57
N LEU A 139 1.40 5.76 -22.63
CA LEU A 139 2.50 6.53 -23.20
C LEU A 139 3.08 7.56 -22.22
N ILE A 140 2.22 8.18 -21.38
CA ILE A 140 2.69 9.08 -20.32
C ILE A 140 3.51 8.32 -19.27
N VAL A 141 3.07 7.12 -18.85
CA VAL A 141 3.87 6.28 -17.94
C VAL A 141 5.21 5.93 -18.58
N LEU A 142 5.22 5.50 -19.85
CA LEU A 142 6.46 5.20 -20.57
C LEU A 142 7.39 6.40 -20.69
N LEU A 143 6.85 7.60 -20.94
CA LEU A 143 7.63 8.83 -21.01
C LEU A 143 8.35 9.10 -19.68
N VAL A 144 7.64 8.97 -18.56
CA VAL A 144 8.22 9.17 -17.22
C VAL A 144 9.27 8.10 -16.93
N TYR A 145 8.99 6.83 -17.24
CA TYR A 145 9.94 5.73 -17.04
C TYR A 145 11.19 5.88 -17.92
N GLY A 146 11.01 6.28 -19.18
CA GLY A 146 12.10 6.56 -20.11
C GLY A 146 12.97 7.72 -19.63
N LYS A 147 12.36 8.81 -19.16
CA LYS A 147 13.07 9.92 -18.51
C LYS A 147 13.90 9.42 -17.32
N ASN A 148 13.32 8.62 -16.43
CA ASN A 148 14.03 8.08 -15.28
C ASN A 148 15.17 7.14 -15.70
N TYR A 149 14.98 6.35 -16.76
CA TYR A 149 16.04 5.51 -17.31
C TYR A 149 17.22 6.33 -17.85
N LEU A 150 16.96 7.41 -18.58
CA LEU A 150 18.01 8.30 -19.07
C LEU A 150 18.77 9.02 -17.95
N LEU A 151 18.07 9.43 -16.87
CA LEU A 151 18.67 10.17 -15.76
C LEU A 151 19.41 9.27 -14.75
N THR A 152 18.89 8.06 -14.50
CA THR A 152 19.35 7.20 -13.39
C THR A 152 19.79 5.81 -13.83
N GLY A 153 19.55 5.43 -15.08
CA GLY A 153 19.75 4.06 -15.56
C GLY A 153 18.70 3.07 -15.05
N SER A 154 17.55 3.54 -14.56
CA SER A 154 16.51 2.67 -13.98
C SER A 154 15.13 2.97 -14.56
N PHE A 155 14.51 1.94 -15.17
CA PHE A 155 13.21 2.03 -15.83
C PHE A 155 12.07 1.77 -14.84
N THR A 156 11.89 2.69 -13.88
CA THR A 156 10.88 2.62 -12.83
C THR A 156 10.59 4.01 -12.27
N THR A 157 9.47 4.19 -11.58
CA THR A 157 9.17 5.41 -10.81
C THR A 157 9.88 5.49 -9.47
N SER A 158 10.44 4.38 -8.94
CA SER A 158 11.12 4.35 -7.63
C SER A 158 12.27 3.35 -7.58
N SER A 159 13.38 3.69 -8.23
CA SER A 159 14.58 2.84 -8.29
C SER A 159 15.43 2.89 -7.03
N THR A 160 15.24 3.89 -6.18
CA THR A 160 16.10 4.16 -5.01
C THR A 160 15.72 3.37 -3.76
N TRP A 161 14.55 2.73 -3.74
CA TRP A 161 14.05 2.03 -2.55
C TRP A 161 13.99 0.51 -2.68
N PHE A 162 13.94 -0.04 -3.89
CA PHE A 162 13.73 -1.49 -4.08
C PHE A 162 14.85 -2.32 -3.44
N GLY A 163 16.12 -1.93 -3.63
CA GLY A 163 17.25 -2.66 -3.07
C GLY A 163 17.32 -2.57 -1.55
N PHE A 164 16.97 -1.41 -0.99
CA PHE A 164 16.80 -1.26 0.46
C PHE A 164 15.71 -2.21 0.99
N GLN A 165 14.53 -2.19 0.39
CA GLN A 165 13.40 -3.02 0.82
C GLN A 165 13.68 -4.52 0.70
N PHE A 166 14.37 -4.94 -0.37
CA PHE A 166 14.81 -6.33 -0.51
C PHE A 166 15.89 -6.70 0.51
N ALA A 167 16.79 -5.78 0.85
CA ALA A 167 17.76 -5.99 1.92
C ALA A 167 17.10 -6.10 3.29
N THR A 168 16.07 -5.30 3.58
CA THR A 168 15.34 -5.43 4.86
C THR A 168 14.63 -6.79 4.97
N MET A 169 14.21 -7.38 3.85
CA MET A 169 13.67 -8.75 3.84
C MET A 169 14.72 -9.80 4.20
N ASN A 170 15.98 -9.60 3.86
CA ASN A 170 17.04 -10.59 4.13
C ASN A 170 17.79 -10.33 5.44
N LEU A 171 17.87 -9.08 5.91
CA LEU A 171 18.79 -8.70 6.99
C LEU A 171 18.09 -8.33 8.32
N TYR A 172 16.82 -7.90 8.32
CA TYR A 172 16.17 -7.41 9.55
C TYR A 172 15.96 -8.46 10.65
N CYS A 173 15.80 -9.73 10.25
CA CYS A 173 15.47 -10.80 11.20
C CYS A 173 16.68 -11.59 11.70
N LEU A 174 17.89 -11.14 11.36
CA LEU A 174 19.15 -11.73 11.80
C LEU A 174 19.40 -11.45 13.29
N SER A 175 19.99 -12.42 13.99
CA SER A 175 20.63 -12.17 15.28
C SER A 175 21.93 -11.39 15.07
N ASN A 176 22.46 -10.81 16.14
CA ASN A 176 23.78 -10.14 16.08
C ASN A 176 24.89 -11.13 15.69
N GLU A 177 24.77 -12.40 16.08
CA GLU A 177 25.72 -13.45 15.71
C GLU A 177 25.62 -13.78 14.21
N GLU A 178 24.41 -14.04 13.71
CA GLU A 178 24.17 -14.29 12.28
C GLU A 178 24.66 -13.12 11.41
N ALA A 179 24.40 -11.88 11.84
CA ALA A 179 24.89 -10.70 11.15
C ALA A 179 26.42 -10.61 11.15
N ASN A 180 27.07 -10.87 12.30
CA ASN A 180 28.52 -10.85 12.40
C ASN A 180 29.17 -11.93 11.54
N ASP A 181 28.57 -13.11 11.44
CA ASP A 181 29.09 -14.21 10.63
C ASP A 181 28.98 -13.89 9.14
N LEU A 182 27.85 -13.35 8.67
CA LEU A 182 27.72 -12.86 7.28
C LEU A 182 28.74 -11.75 6.93
N VAL A 183 29.09 -10.90 7.90
CA VAL A 183 30.13 -9.87 7.72
C VAL A 183 31.52 -10.49 7.67
N LYS A 184 31.84 -11.44 8.56
CA LYS A 184 33.12 -12.16 8.56
C LYS A 184 33.33 -12.97 7.27
N GLU A 185 32.27 -13.58 6.75
CA GLU A 185 32.26 -14.32 5.49
C GLU A 185 32.37 -13.40 4.26
N GLY A 186 32.24 -12.08 4.44
CA GLY A 186 32.28 -11.11 3.34
C GLY A 186 31.05 -11.12 2.44
N LYS A 187 29.95 -11.78 2.86
CA LYS A 187 28.67 -11.80 2.12
C LYS A 187 27.96 -10.45 2.19
N VAL A 188 28.07 -9.76 3.33
CA VAL A 188 27.45 -8.45 3.59
C VAL A 188 28.49 -7.52 4.19
N SER A 189 28.52 -6.27 3.76
CA SER A 189 29.39 -5.27 4.39
C SER A 189 28.77 -4.75 5.69
N ILE A 190 29.61 -4.46 6.69
CA ILE A 190 29.16 -3.86 7.96
C ILE A 190 28.34 -2.59 7.73
N SER A 191 28.70 -1.80 6.70
CA SER A 191 27.97 -0.62 6.28
C SER A 191 26.53 -0.93 5.88
N THR A 192 26.32 -1.99 5.08
CA THR A 192 24.98 -2.35 4.61
C THR A 192 24.12 -2.77 5.79
N PHE A 193 24.67 -3.58 6.70
CA PHE A 193 23.94 -4.01 7.89
C PHE A 193 23.51 -2.82 8.77
N ASN A 194 24.44 -1.91 9.07
CA ASN A 194 24.18 -0.73 9.91
C ASN A 194 23.20 0.26 9.26
N GLU A 195 23.33 0.48 7.95
CA GLU A 195 22.49 1.43 7.21
C GLU A 195 21.10 0.87 6.92
N VAL A 196 20.96 -0.45 6.70
CA VAL A 196 19.66 -1.09 6.53
C VAL A 196 18.85 -1.00 7.84
N ALA A 197 19.48 -1.22 8.99
CA ALA A 197 18.82 -1.12 10.31
C ALA A 197 18.33 0.30 10.66
N ASN A 198 18.85 1.34 10.00
CA ASN A 198 18.47 2.73 10.28
C ASN A 198 18.28 3.56 8.99
N LEU A 199 17.01 3.85 8.67
CA LEU A 199 16.63 4.68 7.52
C LEU A 199 17.37 6.03 7.45
N TYR A 200 17.76 6.61 8.59
CA TYR A 200 18.43 7.91 8.64
C TYR A 200 19.94 7.86 8.37
N SER A 201 20.56 6.66 8.38
CA SER A 201 21.99 6.49 8.08
C SER A 201 22.25 5.99 6.66
N ILE A 202 21.22 5.71 5.85
CA ILE A 202 21.38 5.21 4.47
C ILE A 202 22.35 6.08 3.66
N GLY A 203 23.40 5.45 3.14
CA GLY A 203 24.40 6.09 2.30
C GLY A 203 25.36 7.03 3.02
N SER A 204 25.28 7.16 4.35
CA SER A 204 26.18 8.02 5.12
C SER A 204 27.63 7.55 5.05
N GLU A 205 27.87 6.23 5.12
CA GLU A 205 29.22 5.67 5.03
C GLU A 205 29.71 5.67 3.58
N LEU A 206 28.86 5.29 2.63
CA LEU A 206 29.16 5.31 1.19
C LEU A 206 29.50 6.72 0.68
N ASN A 207 28.81 7.74 1.16
CA ASN A 207 29.06 9.12 0.77
C ASN A 207 30.48 9.59 1.11
N SER A 208 31.10 9.04 2.16
CA SER A 208 32.49 9.35 2.51
C SER A 208 33.52 8.72 1.56
N ARG A 209 33.11 7.74 0.73
CA ARG A 209 33.99 6.89 -0.08
C ARG A 209 33.75 7.00 -1.58
N VAL A 210 32.69 7.68 -2.00
CA VAL A 210 32.30 7.79 -3.42
C VAL A 210 32.23 9.25 -3.81
N GLU A 211 32.94 9.60 -4.88
CA GLU A 211 32.79 10.91 -5.50
C GLU A 211 31.46 10.97 -6.28
N LEU A 212 30.51 11.75 -5.76
CA LEU A 212 29.21 11.94 -6.40
C LEU A 212 29.33 12.98 -7.51
N LYS A 213 29.11 12.56 -8.75
CA LYS A 213 28.98 13.46 -9.89
C LYS A 213 27.76 14.37 -9.66
N ARG A 214 28.00 15.67 -9.51
CA ARG A 214 26.92 16.66 -9.34
C ARG A 214 26.12 16.80 -10.62
N ALA A 215 24.80 16.69 -10.51
CA ALA A 215 23.86 16.87 -11.61
C ALA A 215 23.49 18.35 -11.84
N GLY A 216 23.89 19.25 -10.93
CA GLY A 216 23.51 20.67 -10.94
C GLY A 216 22.08 20.90 -10.44
N VAL A 217 21.47 19.87 -9.83
CA VAL A 217 20.09 19.90 -9.36
C VAL A 217 20.10 19.67 -7.85
N PRO A 218 19.75 20.68 -7.02
CA PRO A 218 19.91 20.60 -5.56
C PRO A 218 19.23 19.39 -4.90
N VAL A 219 18.07 18.96 -5.41
CA VAL A 219 17.35 17.79 -4.85
C VAL A 219 18.05 16.46 -5.13
N ILE A 220 18.94 16.40 -6.13
CA ILE A 220 19.74 15.21 -6.44
C ILE A 220 21.11 15.29 -5.76
N ASP A 221 21.66 16.51 -5.64
CA ASP A 221 23.03 16.73 -5.20
C ASP A 221 23.17 16.89 -3.67
N ASN A 222 22.17 17.48 -3.00
CA ASN A 222 22.25 17.74 -1.55
C ASN A 222 21.90 16.49 -0.74
N LEU A 223 22.69 16.18 0.29
CA LEU A 223 22.46 15.04 1.19
C LEU A 223 21.32 15.28 2.18
N LYS A 224 21.01 16.56 2.45
CA LYS A 224 19.97 16.97 3.40
C LYS A 224 18.98 17.91 2.73
N ASN A 225 17.73 17.82 3.18
CA ASN A 225 16.68 18.78 2.87
C ASN A 225 16.96 20.12 3.59
N SER A 226 16.20 21.16 3.23
CA SER A 226 16.31 22.49 3.85
C SER A 226 16.06 22.51 5.36
N ASN A 227 15.32 21.52 5.90
CA ASN A 227 15.04 21.35 7.32
C ASN A 227 16.07 20.44 8.04
N GLY A 228 17.17 20.06 7.39
CA GLY A 228 18.22 19.24 7.98
C GLY A 228 17.97 17.72 7.99
N THR A 229 16.77 17.27 7.59
CA THR A 229 16.46 15.85 7.45
C THR A 229 17.18 15.23 6.25
N PRO A 230 17.46 13.90 6.23
CA PRO A 230 18.07 13.25 5.07
C PRO A 230 17.24 13.44 3.80
N ASN A 231 17.92 13.76 2.70
CA ASN A 231 17.28 13.88 1.40
C ASN A 231 17.26 12.52 0.69
N PHE A 232 16.16 11.79 0.83
CA PHE A 232 15.96 10.49 0.19
C PHE A 232 15.94 10.51 -1.35
N ASN A 233 16.00 11.68 -1.99
CA ASN A 233 16.12 11.83 -3.44
C ASN A 233 17.57 11.98 -3.91
N ASN A 234 18.55 12.03 -3.00
CA ASN A 234 19.95 12.19 -3.35
C ASN A 234 20.47 10.97 -4.15
N TYR A 235 21.37 11.21 -5.10
CA TYR A 235 21.94 10.16 -5.94
C TYR A 235 22.62 9.02 -5.15
N ILE A 236 23.15 9.29 -3.95
CA ILE A 236 23.75 8.28 -3.07
C ILE A 236 22.77 7.14 -2.75
N TYR A 237 21.47 7.43 -2.59
CA TYR A 237 20.46 6.41 -2.30
C TYR A 237 20.32 5.40 -3.43
N LEU A 238 20.52 5.83 -4.69
CA LEU A 238 20.52 4.93 -5.83
C LEU A 238 21.72 3.97 -5.79
N ILE A 239 22.90 4.49 -5.46
CA ILE A 239 24.13 3.71 -5.33
C ILE A 239 24.00 2.72 -4.17
N SER A 240 23.58 3.19 -2.99
CA SER A 240 23.31 2.38 -1.82
C SER A 240 22.30 1.28 -2.11
N SER A 241 21.16 1.61 -2.75
CA SER A 241 20.14 0.62 -3.10
C SER A 241 20.69 -0.48 -4.01
N ARG A 242 21.54 -0.16 -4.99
CA ARG A 242 22.17 -1.19 -5.86
C ARG A 242 23.12 -2.09 -5.08
N LYS A 243 23.93 -1.51 -4.19
CA LYS A 243 24.83 -2.27 -3.32
C LYS A 243 24.04 -3.20 -2.41
N TYR A 244 23.03 -2.67 -1.72
CA TYR A 244 22.18 -3.45 -0.81
C TYR A 244 21.45 -4.57 -1.53
N LEU A 245 20.92 -4.32 -2.73
CA LEU A 245 20.29 -5.36 -3.54
C LEU A 245 21.26 -6.49 -3.86
N LYS A 246 22.49 -6.16 -4.27
CA LYS A 246 23.51 -7.16 -4.59
C LYS A 246 23.84 -8.03 -3.37
N GLU A 247 24.17 -7.41 -2.24
CA GLU A 247 24.52 -8.15 -1.01
C GLU A 247 23.33 -8.97 -0.48
N ALA A 248 22.11 -8.42 -0.51
CA ALA A 248 20.91 -9.13 -0.11
C ALA A 248 20.58 -10.32 -1.02
N LEU A 249 20.85 -10.23 -2.33
CA LEU A 249 20.70 -11.36 -3.26
C LEU A 249 21.72 -12.47 -2.98
N GLU A 250 22.95 -12.13 -2.61
CA GLU A 250 23.94 -13.14 -2.21
C GLU A 250 23.52 -13.85 -0.92
N VAL A 251 23.02 -13.12 0.08
CA VAL A 251 22.43 -13.72 1.29
C VAL A 251 21.24 -14.59 0.95
N PHE A 252 20.32 -14.13 0.10
CA PHE A 252 19.13 -14.91 -0.28
C PHE A 252 19.49 -16.23 -0.96
N LYS A 253 20.52 -16.25 -1.81
CA LYS A 253 20.97 -17.46 -2.51
C LYS A 253 21.62 -18.47 -1.57
N GLY A 254 22.41 -18.00 -0.59
CA GLY A 254 23.06 -18.86 0.39
C GLY A 254 22.09 -19.37 1.46
N ASP A 255 21.25 -18.48 1.97
CA ASP A 255 20.49 -18.66 3.20
C ASP A 255 19.06 -18.11 3.08
N PRO A 256 18.19 -18.70 2.22
CA PRO A 256 16.84 -18.19 1.96
C PRO A 256 15.92 -18.23 3.19
N GLU A 257 16.30 -18.94 4.24
CA GLU A 257 15.56 -18.98 5.50
C GLU A 257 15.40 -17.58 6.13
N TYR A 258 16.43 -16.73 6.02
CA TYR A 258 16.38 -15.36 6.57
C TYR A 258 15.26 -14.53 5.93
N TYR A 259 15.06 -14.70 4.62
CA TYR A 259 13.96 -14.09 3.89
C TYR A 259 12.60 -14.59 4.39
N PHE A 260 12.44 -15.90 4.58
CA PHE A 260 11.17 -16.46 5.05
C PHE A 260 10.82 -16.05 6.49
N ARG A 261 11.82 -15.86 7.36
CA ARG A 261 11.61 -15.29 8.70
C ARG A 261 11.03 -13.86 8.61
N SER A 262 11.56 -13.03 7.73
CA SER A 262 11.03 -11.69 7.48
C SER A 262 9.67 -11.69 6.79
N LEU A 263 9.42 -12.63 5.88
CA LEU A 263 8.11 -12.79 5.24
C LEU A 263 7.02 -13.15 6.27
N LYS A 264 7.32 -14.07 7.19
CA LYS A 264 6.41 -14.41 8.30
C LYS A 264 6.07 -13.17 9.12
N ARG A 265 7.08 -12.37 9.47
CA ARG A 265 6.91 -11.09 10.17
C ARG A 265 6.05 -10.11 9.37
N ALA A 266 6.34 -9.93 8.08
CA ALA A 266 5.62 -9.04 7.17
C ALA A 266 4.12 -9.39 7.14
N CYS A 267 3.80 -10.68 6.99
CA CYS A 267 2.44 -11.19 7.03
C CYS A 267 1.75 -10.90 8.38
N ILE A 268 2.46 -11.06 9.50
CA ILE A 268 1.91 -10.72 10.82
C ILE A 268 1.57 -9.22 10.87
N LEU A 269 2.53 -8.38 10.49
CA LEU A 269 2.41 -6.92 10.43
C LEU A 269 1.26 -6.43 9.55
N TYR A 270 0.99 -7.11 8.44
CA TYR A 270 -0.07 -6.77 7.51
C TYR A 270 -1.46 -6.75 8.18
N PHE A 271 -1.69 -7.62 9.17
CA PHE A 271 -2.98 -7.74 9.86
C PHE A 271 -3.11 -6.83 11.11
N PHE A 272 -2.05 -6.13 11.52
CA PHE A 272 -2.14 -5.10 12.57
C PHE A 272 -3.00 -3.89 12.11
N PRO A 273 -3.57 -3.08 13.01
CA PRO A 273 -4.26 -1.86 12.64
C PRO A 273 -3.22 -0.89 12.07
N GLY A 274 -3.62 -0.08 11.09
CA GLY A 274 -2.71 0.87 10.47
C GLY A 274 -2.82 2.25 11.11
N PRO A 275 -1.75 3.06 11.10
CA PRO A 275 -0.33 2.69 11.02
C PRO A 275 0.32 2.62 12.42
N THR A 276 0.65 1.42 12.88
CA THR A 276 1.38 1.23 14.15
C THR A 276 2.89 1.43 14.03
N ASP A 277 3.45 1.24 12.84
CA ASP A 277 4.90 1.07 12.61
C ASP A 277 5.60 2.29 11.98
N THR A 278 4.83 3.34 11.67
CA THR A 278 5.34 4.57 11.08
C THR A 278 5.14 5.74 12.05
N PRO A 279 6.22 6.46 12.45
CA PRO A 279 6.12 7.56 13.40
C PRO A 279 5.59 8.83 12.71
N PHE A 280 4.27 8.93 12.55
CA PHE A 280 3.64 10.13 12.01
C PHE A 280 3.53 11.24 13.06
N VAL A 281 3.98 12.45 12.72
CA VAL A 281 4.03 13.60 13.64
C VAL A 281 2.66 14.05 14.13
N ASN A 282 1.61 13.90 13.32
CA ASN A 282 0.23 14.27 13.67
C ASN A 282 -0.49 13.19 14.50
N ARG A 283 0.10 12.01 14.68
CA ARG A 283 -0.51 10.91 15.43
C ARG A 283 -0.72 11.24 16.91
N ALA A 284 0.20 12.00 17.49
CA ALA A 284 0.10 12.44 18.89
C ALA A 284 -1.21 13.20 19.18
N VAL A 285 -1.74 13.93 18.19
CA VAL A 285 -2.96 14.74 18.32
C VAL A 285 -4.21 13.85 18.49
N ILE A 286 -4.25 12.69 17.84
CA ILE A 286 -5.42 11.79 17.84
C ILE A 286 -5.22 10.55 18.71
N LYS A 287 -4.14 10.48 19.50
CA LYS A 287 -3.74 9.27 20.22
C LYS A 287 -4.84 8.71 21.12
N GLY A 288 -5.53 9.55 21.89
CA GLY A 288 -6.63 9.09 22.76
C GLY A 288 -7.80 8.49 21.97
N TYR A 289 -8.10 9.05 20.80
CA TYR A 289 -9.12 8.52 19.90
C TYR A 289 -8.68 7.22 19.22
N GLU A 290 -7.42 7.16 18.79
CA GLU A 290 -6.81 5.94 18.25
C GLU A 290 -6.81 4.81 19.30
N ASP A 291 -6.43 5.11 20.54
CA ASP A 291 -6.37 4.15 21.65
C ASP A 291 -7.76 3.57 21.99
N LEU A 292 -8.82 4.37 21.83
CA LEU A 292 -10.21 3.93 21.99
C LEU A 292 -10.66 3.04 20.82
N PHE A 293 -10.42 3.49 19.59
CA PHE A 293 -10.87 2.78 18.37
C PHE A 293 -10.12 1.46 18.17
N ASN A 294 -8.82 1.44 18.49
CA ASN A 294 -7.95 0.29 18.39
C ASN A 294 -7.68 -0.36 19.75
N TRP A 295 -8.63 -0.29 20.70
CA TRP A 295 -8.45 -0.76 22.09
C TRP A 295 -7.83 -2.16 22.19
N ASN A 296 -8.24 -3.05 21.30
CA ASN A 296 -7.70 -4.41 21.19
C ASN A 296 -6.17 -4.44 20.99
N PHE A 297 -5.63 -3.51 20.22
CA PHE A 297 -4.19 -3.38 19.96
C PHE A 297 -3.49 -2.46 20.96
N THR A 298 -4.21 -1.50 21.55
CA THR A 298 -3.71 -0.68 22.66
C THR A 298 -3.35 -1.56 23.86
N HIS A 299 -4.16 -2.59 24.13
CA HIS A 299 -3.88 -3.60 25.15
C HIS A 299 -2.57 -4.35 24.87
N LEU A 300 -2.41 -4.86 23.64
CA LEU A 300 -1.19 -5.54 23.22
C LEU A 300 0.05 -4.61 23.33
N ASN A 301 -0.10 -3.32 22.99
CA ASN A 301 0.94 -2.31 23.16
C ASN A 301 1.35 -2.11 24.63
N LYS A 302 0.40 -2.13 25.56
CA LYS A 302 0.68 -2.00 27.00
C LYS A 302 1.48 -3.19 27.54
N ILE A 303 1.16 -4.42 27.13
CA ILE A 303 1.90 -5.63 27.55
C ILE A 303 3.34 -5.65 27.03
N ASN A 304 3.59 -4.90 25.97
CA ASN A 304 4.91 -4.73 25.36
C ASN A 304 5.57 -3.38 25.69
N ASP A 305 5.21 -2.76 26.84
CA ASP A 305 5.83 -1.55 27.37
C ASP A 305 5.85 -0.37 26.36
N GLY A 306 4.85 -0.28 25.49
CA GLY A 306 4.77 0.77 24.46
C GLY A 306 5.67 0.55 23.24
N LYS A 307 6.43 -0.56 23.19
CA LYS A 307 7.40 -0.83 22.11
C LYS A 307 6.73 -1.06 20.74
N LEU A 308 5.45 -1.45 20.72
CA LEU A 308 4.68 -1.66 19.48
C LEU A 308 4.49 -0.38 18.66
N TYR A 309 4.69 0.79 19.24
CA TYR A 309 4.72 2.06 18.50
C TYR A 309 6.14 2.60 18.27
N SER A 310 7.17 1.88 18.73
CA SER A 310 8.56 2.25 18.47
C SER A 310 8.98 1.74 17.09
N TYR A 311 9.48 2.66 16.26
CA TYR A 311 10.09 2.31 14.98
C TYR A 311 11.21 1.26 15.15
N TYR A 312 11.94 1.31 16.26
CA TYR A 312 13.04 0.39 16.59
C TYR A 312 12.60 -1.06 16.79
N LEU A 313 11.44 -1.33 17.41
CA LEU A 313 10.89 -2.70 17.44
C LEU A 313 10.67 -3.22 16.01
N TRP A 314 10.20 -2.34 15.13
CA TRP A 314 9.87 -2.68 13.74
C TRP A 314 11.08 -2.72 12.80
N ALA A 315 12.23 -2.22 13.22
CA ALA A 315 13.50 -2.23 12.49
C ALA A 315 14.58 -3.13 13.12
N SER A 316 14.22 -3.99 14.09
CA SER A 316 15.16 -4.86 14.79
C SER A 316 14.68 -6.31 14.90
N SER A 317 15.59 -7.18 15.33
CA SER A 317 15.31 -8.56 15.71
C SER A 317 14.42 -8.69 16.96
N GLU A 318 14.17 -7.60 17.68
CA GLU A 318 13.35 -7.57 18.90
C GLU A 318 11.88 -7.93 18.66
N PHE A 319 11.39 -7.90 17.42
CA PHE A 319 10.04 -8.38 17.10
C PHE A 319 9.79 -9.82 17.55
N LYS A 320 10.83 -10.67 17.62
CA LYS A 320 10.74 -12.03 18.16
C LYS A 320 10.36 -12.06 19.65
N ASN A 321 10.57 -10.97 20.37
CA ASN A 321 10.31 -10.83 21.80
C ASN A 321 8.91 -10.25 22.10
N LEU A 322 8.04 -10.15 21.09
CA LEU A 322 6.68 -9.65 21.30
C LEU A 322 5.91 -10.60 22.23
N LYS A 323 5.44 -10.06 23.35
CA LYS A 323 4.60 -10.78 24.29
C LYS A 323 3.15 -10.77 23.78
N TRP A 324 2.55 -11.95 23.77
CA TRP A 324 1.15 -12.16 23.39
C TRP A 324 0.40 -12.79 24.56
N ASP A 325 -0.69 -12.16 24.99
CA ASP A 325 -1.66 -12.78 25.89
C ASP A 325 -2.81 -13.42 25.09
N ARG A 326 -3.63 -14.22 25.78
CA ARG A 326 -4.76 -14.94 25.14
C ARG A 326 -5.74 -14.00 24.45
N LEU A 327 -6.00 -12.83 25.05
CA LEU A 327 -6.91 -11.83 24.51
C LEU A 327 -6.36 -11.23 23.20
N SER A 328 -5.10 -10.82 23.17
CA SER A 328 -4.47 -10.26 21.97
C SER A 328 -4.42 -11.27 20.83
N ILE A 329 -4.12 -12.54 21.12
CA ILE A 329 -4.14 -13.62 20.11
C ILE A 329 -5.56 -13.77 19.54
N ALA A 330 -6.58 -13.79 20.38
CA ALA A 330 -7.96 -13.93 19.94
C ALA A 330 -8.40 -12.75 19.06
N LEU A 331 -8.10 -11.51 19.47
CA LEU A 331 -8.49 -10.30 18.74
C LEU A 331 -7.73 -10.14 17.42
N TYR A 332 -6.44 -10.47 17.41
CA TYR A 332 -5.64 -10.53 16.19
C TYR A 332 -6.18 -11.61 15.23
N SER A 333 -6.45 -12.81 15.74
CA SER A 333 -6.98 -13.92 14.94
C SER A 333 -8.37 -13.60 14.37
N LEU A 334 -9.22 -12.89 15.13
CA LEU A 334 -10.51 -12.40 14.66
C LEU A 334 -10.34 -11.41 13.50
N THR A 335 -9.42 -10.46 13.63
CA THR A 335 -9.15 -9.45 12.59
C THR A 335 -8.61 -10.09 11.32
N ALA A 336 -7.58 -10.93 11.44
CA ALA A 336 -7.01 -11.65 10.31
C ALA A 336 -8.03 -12.60 9.68
N GLY A 337 -8.78 -13.34 10.51
CA GLY A 337 -9.84 -14.25 10.08
C GLY A 337 -10.95 -13.55 9.33
N LEU A 338 -11.40 -12.37 9.79
CA LEU A 338 -12.40 -11.57 9.09
C LEU A 338 -11.91 -11.14 7.72
N LEU A 339 -10.69 -10.61 7.61
CA LEU A 339 -10.13 -10.18 6.32
C LEU A 339 -9.98 -11.34 5.34
N MET A 340 -9.55 -12.51 5.81
CA MET A 340 -9.48 -13.73 5.00
C MET A 340 -10.87 -14.23 4.59
N LEU A 341 -11.85 -14.17 5.48
CA LEU A 341 -13.24 -14.51 5.19
C LEU A 341 -13.84 -13.60 4.12
N LEU A 342 -13.58 -12.29 4.17
CA LEU A 342 -14.06 -11.34 3.17
C LEU A 342 -13.48 -11.63 1.78
N ILE A 343 -12.19 -11.98 1.71
CA ILE A 343 -11.56 -12.40 0.45
C ILE A 343 -12.21 -13.68 -0.06
N GLY A 344 -12.33 -14.71 0.77
CA GLY A 344 -12.92 -16.00 0.40
C GLY A 344 -14.37 -15.87 -0.07
N PHE A 345 -15.19 -15.12 0.66
CA PHE A 345 -16.58 -14.80 0.30
C PHE A 345 -16.67 -14.10 -1.06
N SER A 346 -15.78 -13.12 -1.32
CA SER A 346 -15.82 -12.34 -2.56
C SER A 346 -15.37 -13.15 -3.77
N VAL A 347 -14.36 -14.02 -3.60
CA VAL A 347 -13.95 -14.97 -4.64
C VAL A 347 -15.09 -15.93 -4.97
N TRP A 348 -15.77 -16.47 -3.93
CA TRP A 348 -16.95 -17.31 -4.11
C TRP A 348 -18.07 -16.59 -4.88
N LEU A 349 -18.38 -15.34 -4.53
CA LEU A 349 -19.36 -14.51 -5.25
C LEU A 349 -18.99 -14.31 -6.73
N ILE A 350 -17.73 -13.99 -7.02
CA ILE A 350 -17.24 -13.79 -8.40
C ILE A 350 -17.46 -15.06 -9.23
N ILE A 351 -17.03 -16.21 -8.69
CA ILE A 351 -17.19 -17.52 -9.34
C ILE A 351 -18.67 -17.84 -9.55
N TRP A 352 -19.51 -17.58 -8.54
CA TRP A 352 -20.94 -17.82 -8.62
C TRP A 352 -21.63 -16.98 -9.70
N TYR A 353 -21.32 -15.67 -9.77
CA TYR A 353 -21.84 -14.78 -10.81
C TYR A 353 -21.39 -15.22 -12.22
N TRP A 354 -20.12 -15.60 -12.38
CA TRP A 354 -19.61 -16.09 -13.67
C TRP A 354 -20.25 -17.41 -14.09
N ALA A 355 -20.37 -18.38 -13.18
CA ALA A 355 -20.98 -19.68 -13.46
C ALA A 355 -22.43 -19.55 -13.91
N ARG A 356 -23.18 -18.62 -13.32
CA ARG A 356 -24.58 -18.35 -13.66
C ARG A 356 -24.77 -17.35 -14.80
N LYS A 357 -23.69 -16.77 -15.32
CA LYS A 357 -23.70 -15.63 -16.27
C LYS A 357 -24.58 -14.46 -15.79
N GLN A 358 -24.65 -14.27 -14.47
CA GLN A 358 -25.41 -13.22 -13.83
C GLN A 358 -24.50 -12.04 -13.51
N ASP A 359 -25.01 -10.82 -13.69
CA ASP A 359 -24.37 -9.55 -13.31
C ASP A 359 -22.84 -9.48 -13.57
N ILE A 360 -22.48 -9.54 -14.85
CA ILE A 360 -21.08 -9.45 -15.29
C ILE A 360 -20.40 -8.14 -14.85
N ILE A 361 -21.17 -7.07 -14.67
CA ILE A 361 -20.67 -5.75 -14.28
C ILE A 361 -20.17 -5.79 -12.85
N SER A 362 -21.01 -6.25 -11.91
CA SER A 362 -20.62 -6.40 -10.52
C SER A 362 -19.49 -7.39 -10.38
N SER A 363 -19.53 -8.52 -11.10
CA SER A 363 -18.47 -9.53 -11.01
C SER A 363 -17.10 -9.03 -11.51
N LEU A 364 -17.04 -8.27 -12.61
CA LEU A 364 -15.79 -7.65 -13.08
C LEU A 364 -15.30 -6.55 -12.12
N THR A 365 -16.22 -5.77 -11.54
CA THR A 365 -15.89 -4.75 -10.54
C THR A 365 -15.29 -5.41 -9.29
N LEU A 366 -15.90 -6.49 -8.81
CA LEU A 366 -15.39 -7.29 -7.69
C LEU A 366 -14.07 -7.95 -8.01
N ALA A 367 -13.88 -8.48 -9.22
CA ALA A 367 -12.61 -9.05 -9.64
C ALA A 367 -11.49 -8.00 -9.63
N PHE A 368 -11.78 -6.74 -10.00
CA PHE A 368 -10.84 -5.63 -9.86
C PHE A 368 -10.50 -5.31 -8.40
N ILE A 369 -11.51 -5.23 -7.53
CA ILE A 369 -11.35 -4.97 -6.09
C ILE A 369 -10.49 -6.09 -5.45
N VAL A 370 -10.92 -7.34 -5.60
CA VAL A 370 -10.26 -8.52 -5.02
C VAL A 370 -8.87 -8.74 -5.63
N GLY A 371 -8.72 -8.53 -6.95
CA GLY A 371 -7.44 -8.60 -7.63
C GLY A 371 -6.42 -7.59 -7.09
N ASN A 372 -6.85 -6.37 -6.78
CA ASN A 372 -5.99 -5.37 -6.15
C ASN A 372 -5.67 -5.71 -4.69
N ILE A 373 -6.61 -6.28 -3.94
CA ILE A 373 -6.34 -6.80 -2.59
C ILE A 373 -5.22 -7.86 -2.68
N PHE A 374 -5.37 -8.89 -3.52
CA PHE A 374 -4.35 -9.92 -3.69
C PHE A 374 -3.01 -9.35 -4.15
N TYR A 375 -3.04 -8.53 -5.21
CA TYR A 375 -1.83 -7.93 -5.77
C TYR A 375 -1.05 -7.16 -4.72
N LEU A 376 -1.68 -6.20 -4.04
CA LEU A 376 -0.96 -5.36 -3.09
C LEU A 376 -0.59 -6.12 -1.81
N THR A 377 -1.40 -7.09 -1.35
CA THR A 377 -1.04 -7.98 -0.24
C THR A 377 0.24 -8.75 -0.56
N ILE A 378 0.32 -9.36 -1.74
CA ILE A 378 1.49 -10.12 -2.18
C ILE A 378 2.70 -9.17 -2.28
N ILE A 379 2.57 -8.08 -3.03
CA ILE A 379 3.68 -7.14 -3.25
C ILE A 379 4.19 -6.55 -1.92
N SER A 380 3.29 -6.17 -1.00
CA SER A 380 3.70 -5.59 0.28
C SER A 380 4.43 -6.59 1.17
N ASN A 381 4.01 -7.85 1.20
CA ASN A 381 4.59 -8.84 2.10
C ASN A 381 5.85 -9.51 1.55
N VAL A 382 5.92 -9.70 0.24
CA VAL A 382 7.08 -10.30 -0.45
C VAL A 382 8.25 -9.33 -0.52
N PHE A 383 7.98 -8.04 -0.71
CA PHE A 383 9.04 -7.07 -0.97
C PHE A 383 9.29 -6.09 0.17
N SER A 384 8.62 -6.20 1.33
CA SER A 384 8.81 -5.28 2.45
C SER A 384 8.59 -5.96 3.80
N SER A 385 9.55 -5.82 4.71
CA SER A 385 9.50 -6.39 6.06
C SER A 385 8.90 -5.46 7.12
N PHE A 386 8.58 -4.23 6.72
CA PHE A 386 7.94 -3.19 7.53
C PHE A 386 6.97 -2.36 6.69
N GLY A 387 6.08 -1.61 7.32
CA GLY A 387 5.10 -0.75 6.67
C GLY A 387 3.88 -1.49 6.11
N ASN A 388 3.68 -2.77 6.42
CA ASN A 388 2.70 -3.64 5.75
C ASN A 388 1.25 -3.21 6.02
N ASN A 389 0.89 -2.88 7.26
CA ASN A 389 -0.41 -2.31 7.61
C ASN A 389 -0.64 -0.93 6.96
N ARG A 390 0.40 -0.09 6.85
CA ARG A 390 0.35 1.17 6.08
C ARG A 390 0.10 0.90 4.60
N TYR A 391 0.69 -0.14 4.03
CA TYR A 391 0.43 -0.49 2.64
C TYR A 391 -0.99 -0.99 2.44
N ARG A 392 -1.52 -1.77 3.39
CA ARG A 392 -2.92 -2.22 3.44
C ARG A 392 -3.92 -1.08 3.45
N PHE A 393 -3.59 0.08 4.03
CA PHE A 393 -4.48 1.26 4.04
C PHE A 393 -5.13 1.55 2.69
N ALA A 394 -4.37 1.42 1.60
CA ALA A 394 -4.87 1.65 0.25
C ALA A 394 -6.00 0.70 -0.18
N LEU A 395 -6.20 -0.40 0.55
CA LEU A 395 -7.20 -1.44 0.35
C LEU A 395 -8.30 -1.43 1.42
N ASP A 396 -8.17 -0.67 2.52
CA ASP A 396 -9.12 -0.78 3.64
C ASP A 396 -10.56 -0.43 3.20
N ALA A 397 -10.73 0.53 2.28
CA ALA A 397 -12.02 0.84 1.66
C ALA A 397 -12.58 -0.33 0.82
N PHE A 398 -11.72 -1.12 0.18
CA PHE A 398 -12.15 -2.32 -0.53
C PHE A 398 -12.64 -3.38 0.45
N TYR A 399 -11.92 -3.66 1.54
CA TYR A 399 -12.40 -4.56 2.59
C TYR A 399 -13.74 -4.10 3.18
N LEU A 400 -13.92 -2.80 3.40
CA LEU A 400 -15.19 -2.21 3.85
C LEU A 400 -16.36 -2.51 2.89
N ILE A 401 -16.14 -2.36 1.59
CA ILE A 401 -17.17 -2.66 0.57
C ILE A 401 -17.52 -4.14 0.56
N LEU A 402 -16.53 -5.03 0.65
CA LEU A 402 -16.77 -6.48 0.73
C LEU A 402 -17.54 -6.85 2.01
N PHE A 403 -17.25 -6.18 3.12
CA PHE A 403 -17.99 -6.33 4.37
C PHE A 403 -19.44 -5.83 4.23
N GLY A 404 -19.65 -4.71 3.55
CA GLY A 404 -20.99 -4.21 3.22
C GLY A 404 -21.80 -5.20 2.39
N LEU A 405 -21.17 -5.87 1.41
CA LEU A 405 -21.82 -6.93 0.63
C LEU A 405 -22.22 -8.13 1.48
N LEU A 406 -21.33 -8.56 2.39
CA LEU A 406 -21.60 -9.66 3.30
C LEU A 406 -22.79 -9.35 4.21
N ILE A 407 -22.78 -8.19 4.89
CA ILE A 407 -23.89 -7.78 5.76
C ILE A 407 -25.19 -7.68 4.96
N ASN A 408 -25.16 -7.04 3.79
CA ASN A 408 -26.33 -6.87 2.95
C ASN A 408 -26.95 -8.21 2.55
N GLY A 409 -26.13 -9.19 2.14
CA GLY A 409 -26.58 -10.54 1.81
C GLY A 409 -27.21 -11.27 3.00
N ILE A 410 -26.64 -11.12 4.20
CA ILE A 410 -27.19 -11.70 5.43
C ILE A 410 -28.55 -11.06 5.76
N THR A 411 -28.64 -9.72 5.76
CA THR A 411 -29.88 -8.98 6.08
C THR A 411 -31.01 -9.31 5.12
N GLN A 412 -30.74 -9.36 3.81
CA GLN A 412 -31.76 -9.70 2.81
C GLN A 412 -32.32 -11.12 3.00
N ARG A 413 -31.47 -12.08 3.38
CA ARG A 413 -31.90 -13.46 3.65
C ARG A 413 -32.80 -13.56 4.87
N PHE A 414 -32.50 -12.81 5.94
CA PHE A 414 -33.36 -12.76 7.13
C PHE A 414 -34.73 -12.14 6.84
N ILE A 415 -34.78 -11.03 6.10
CA ILE A 415 -36.06 -10.37 5.74
C ILE A 415 -36.93 -11.31 4.90
N LYS A 416 -36.33 -12.01 3.92
CA LYS A 416 -37.07 -12.94 3.08
C LYS A 416 -37.70 -14.07 3.90
N ASN A 417 -36.93 -14.69 4.80
CA ASN A 417 -37.43 -15.78 5.63
C ASN A 417 -38.59 -15.37 6.55
N ASN A 418 -38.60 -14.13 7.05
CA ASN A 418 -39.68 -13.62 7.92
C ASN A 418 -40.97 -13.28 7.17
N ASN A 419 -40.89 -13.04 5.85
CA ASN A 419 -42.08 -12.80 5.03
C ASN A 419 -42.70 -14.11 4.50
N ASP A 420 -41.94 -15.20 4.50
CA ASP A 420 -42.37 -16.54 4.09
C ASP A 420 -42.88 -17.39 5.27
N SER A 421 -42.80 -16.87 6.51
CA SER A 421 -43.32 -17.47 7.76
C SER A 421 -44.54 -16.73 8.26
#